data_AF-A0A1B6ENX5-F1
#
_entry.id   AF-A0A1B6ENX5-F1
#
_cell.length_a   1.000
_cell.length_b   1.000
_cell.length_c   1.000
_cell.angle_alpha   90.00
_cell.angle_beta   90.00
_cell.angle_gamma   90.00
#
_symmetry.space_group_name_H-M   'P 1'
#
loop_
_entity.id
_entity.type
_entity.pdbx_description
1 polymer ?
#
loop_
_entity_poly.entity_id
_entity_poly.type
_entity_poly.pdbx_seq_one_letter_code
_entity_poly.pdbx_strand_id
1 'polypeptide(L)'
;QFKKIRANVIIMGWVSTSLVFFVERFGSIFQLAMTILSTAFGSMLSLFTLGIFIPRVNVMGAATGAISSFVLTFWIISHAQFYILTGHLKFPGKFTSIANCSNNIQHHYNSSTALLFNYTGVGSPVVADSSVSQVYQLSFNYYIVVSTLTGIV
;
A
#
# COMPACT_ATOMS: atom_id res chain seq x y z
N GLN A 1 -20.34 -20.92 -22.42
CA GLN A 1 -19.78 -19.63 -21.95
C GLN A 1 -20.31 -19.24 -20.56
N PHE A 2 -21.63 -19.22 -20.32
CA PHE A 2 -22.21 -18.85 -19.01
C PHE A 2 -21.75 -19.71 -17.82
N LYS A 3 -21.53 -21.02 -17.99
CA LYS A 3 -21.06 -21.91 -16.92
C LYS A 3 -19.67 -21.52 -16.39
N LYS A 4 -18.77 -21.02 -17.27
CA LYS A 4 -17.42 -20.56 -16.89
C LYS A 4 -17.47 -19.27 -16.07
N ILE A 5 -18.34 -18.33 -16.47
CA ILE A 5 -18.54 -17.07 -15.76
C ILE A 5 -19.08 -17.34 -14.35
N ARG A 6 -20.11 -18.19 -14.23
CA ARG A 6 -20.68 -18.57 -12.93
C ARG A 6 -19.66 -19.26 -12.04
N ALA A 7 -18.82 -20.14 -12.59
CA ALA A 7 -17.75 -20.80 -11.84
C ALA A 7 -16.72 -19.80 -11.30
N ASN A 8 -16.26 -18.83 -12.13
CA ASN A 8 -15.31 -17.82 -11.69
C ASN A 8 -15.87 -16.94 -10.56
N VAL A 9 -17.14 -16.54 -10.65
CA VAL A 9 -17.80 -15.74 -9.61
C VAL A 9 -17.85 -16.51 -8.28
N ILE A 10 -18.18 -17.80 -8.31
CA ILE A 10 -18.20 -18.65 -7.12
C ILE A 10 -16.80 -18.77 -6.50
N ILE A 11 -15.77 -18.99 -7.32
CA ILE A 11 -14.37 -19.11 -6.88
C ILE A 11 -13.88 -17.79 -6.26
N MET A 12 -14.06 -16.67 -6.96
CA MET A 12 -13.66 -15.34 -6.47
C MET A 12 -14.40 -14.97 -5.19
N GLY A 13 -15.69 -15.29 -5.10
CA GLY A 13 -16.50 -15.10 -3.89
C GLY A 13 -15.91 -15.88 -2.71
N TRP A 14 -15.64 -17.17 -2.89
CA TRP A 14 -15.05 -18.01 -1.85
C TRP A 14 -13.67 -17.53 -1.39
N VAL A 15 -12.81 -17.11 -2.33
CA VAL A 15 -11.50 -16.50 -2.04
C VAL A 15 -11.65 -15.22 -1.22
N SER A 16 -12.56 -14.32 -1.63
CA SER A 16 -12.76 -13.05 -0.94
C SER A 16 -13.27 -13.21 0.49
N THR A 17 -14.25 -14.10 0.71
CA THR A 17 -14.77 -14.40 2.05
C THR A 17 -13.71 -15.05 2.92
N SER A 18 -12.90 -15.96 2.36
CA SER A 18 -11.80 -16.60 3.11
C SER A 18 -10.76 -15.57 3.54
N LEU A 19 -10.39 -14.63 2.67
CA LEU A 19 -9.36 -13.63 2.94
C LEU A 19 -9.71 -12.70 4.11
N VAL A 20 -11.00 -12.39 4.31
CA VAL A 20 -11.47 -11.55 5.42
C VAL A 20 -11.13 -12.17 6.78
N PHE A 21 -11.18 -13.50 6.94
CA PHE A 21 -10.78 -14.14 8.20
C PHE A 21 -9.28 -14.04 8.48
N PHE A 22 -8.46 -13.91 7.44
CA PHE A 22 -7.01 -13.77 7.59
C PHE A 22 -6.57 -12.31 7.77
N VAL A 23 -7.43 -11.32 7.47
CA VAL A 23 -7.09 -9.88 7.51
C VAL A 23 -6.54 -9.46 8.87
N GLU A 24 -7.08 -10.01 9.96
CA GLU A 24 -6.70 -9.70 11.34
C GLU A 24 -5.25 -10.08 11.67
N ARG A 25 -4.67 -11.04 10.94
CA ARG A 25 -3.30 -11.52 11.17
C ARG A 25 -2.25 -10.84 10.28
N PHE A 26 -2.65 -10.02 9.30
CA PHE A 26 -1.72 -9.54 8.28
C PHE A 26 -0.86 -8.34 8.69
N GLY A 27 -1.06 -7.71 9.85
CA GLY A 27 -0.13 -6.71 10.42
C GLY A 27 0.55 -5.79 9.37
N SER A 28 1.88 -5.77 9.36
CA SER A 28 2.69 -5.02 8.37
C SER A 28 2.66 -5.60 6.95
N ILE A 29 2.35 -6.89 6.79
CA ILE A 29 2.27 -7.59 5.49
C ILE A 29 1.06 -7.10 4.68
N PHE A 30 -0.03 -6.69 5.34
CA PHE A 30 -1.20 -6.11 4.67
C PHE A 30 -0.82 -4.83 3.91
N GLN A 31 -0.05 -3.95 4.55
CA GLN A 31 0.42 -2.72 3.93
C GLN A 31 1.29 -3.03 2.69
N LEU A 32 2.13 -4.06 2.77
CA LEU A 32 2.93 -4.54 1.65
C LEU A 32 2.03 -5.02 0.49
N ALA A 33 1.01 -5.83 0.76
CA ALA A 33 0.08 -6.30 -0.25
C ALA A 33 -0.64 -5.13 -0.96
N MET A 34 -1.08 -4.13 -0.20
CA MET A 34 -1.71 -2.93 -0.75
C MET A 34 -0.75 -2.15 -1.64
N THR A 35 0.54 -2.01 -1.28
CA THR A 35 1.52 -1.36 -2.15
C THR A 35 1.77 -2.09 -3.47
N ILE A 36 1.80 -3.42 -3.45
CA ILE A 36 1.96 -4.22 -4.67
C ILE A 36 0.73 -4.05 -5.56
N LEU A 37 -0.47 -4.03 -4.97
CA LEU A 37 -1.70 -3.78 -5.69
C LEU A 37 -1.71 -2.38 -6.33
N SER A 38 -1.30 -1.34 -5.59
CA SER A 38 -1.12 0.01 -6.12
C SER A 38 -0.10 0.06 -7.26
N THR A 39 0.99 -0.72 -7.17
CA THR A 39 2.03 -0.82 -8.21
C THR A 39 1.48 -1.46 -9.49
N ALA A 40 0.69 -2.52 -9.37
CA ALA A 40 0.02 -3.16 -10.50
C ALA A 40 -0.94 -2.20 -11.20
N PHE A 41 -1.80 -1.51 -10.43
CA PHE A 41 -2.70 -0.50 -10.99
C PHE A 41 -1.96 0.70 -11.58
N GLY A 42 -0.86 1.15 -10.99
CA GLY A 42 -0.03 2.24 -11.50
C GLY A 42 0.66 1.89 -12.83
N SER A 43 1.09 0.63 -12.99
CA SER A 43 1.66 0.13 -14.26
C SER A 43 0.58 -0.04 -15.34
N MET A 44 -0.62 -0.49 -14.98
CA MET A 44 -1.77 -0.51 -15.90
C MET A 44 -2.15 0.91 -16.33
N LEU A 45 -2.22 1.85 -15.39
CA LEU A 45 -2.46 3.27 -15.67
C LEU A 45 -1.41 3.81 -16.63
N SER A 46 -0.12 3.55 -16.37
CA SER A 46 0.98 3.91 -17.26
C SER A 46 0.76 3.43 -18.69
N LEU A 47 0.43 2.14 -18.86
CA LEU A 47 0.22 1.54 -20.17
C LEU A 47 -0.95 2.19 -20.92
N PHE A 48 -2.08 2.46 -20.23
CA PHE A 48 -3.21 3.16 -20.82
C PHE A 48 -2.87 4.61 -21.17
N THR A 49 -2.19 5.34 -20.28
CA THR A 49 -1.75 6.72 -20.51
C THR A 49 -0.80 6.78 -21.71
N LEU A 50 0.18 5.89 -21.77
CA LEU A 50 1.13 5.80 -22.88
C LEU A 50 0.40 5.58 -24.23
N GLY A 51 -0.58 4.68 -24.26
CA GLY A 51 -1.37 4.39 -25.46
C GLY A 51 -2.30 5.54 -25.90
N ILE A 52 -2.76 6.38 -24.97
CA ILE A 52 -3.62 7.53 -25.28
C ILE A 52 -2.78 8.74 -25.73
N PHE A 53 -1.68 9.03 -25.04
CA PHE A 53 -0.93 10.28 -25.23
C PHE A 53 0.19 10.18 -26.27
N ILE A 54 0.75 8.99 -26.53
CA ILE A 54 1.91 8.83 -27.40
C ILE A 54 1.56 7.97 -28.63
N PRO A 55 1.25 8.59 -29.78
CA PRO A 55 0.83 7.87 -31.00
C PRO A 55 1.95 7.09 -31.69
N ARG A 56 3.21 7.22 -31.25
CA ARG A 56 4.39 6.53 -31.80
C ARG A 56 4.84 5.31 -31.01
N VAL A 57 4.09 4.90 -29.99
CA VAL A 57 4.46 3.77 -29.15
C VAL A 57 4.23 2.44 -29.87
N ASN A 58 5.28 1.63 -29.91
CA ASN A 58 5.21 0.26 -30.40
C ASN A 58 4.71 -0.68 -29.29
N VAL A 59 4.08 -1.79 -29.68
CA VAL A 59 3.61 -2.84 -28.74
C VAL A 59 4.74 -3.40 -27.89
N MET A 60 5.94 -3.55 -28.46
CA MET A 60 7.12 -3.99 -27.71
C MET A 60 7.60 -2.93 -26.71
N GLY A 61 7.49 -1.65 -27.06
CA GLY A 61 7.83 -0.54 -26.16
C GLY A 61 6.85 -0.45 -24.98
N ALA A 62 5.55 -0.52 -25.25
CA ALA A 62 4.52 -0.53 -24.20
C ALA A 62 4.67 -1.73 -23.25
N ALA A 63 4.92 -2.92 -23.79
CA ALA A 63 5.11 -4.12 -22.99
C ALA A 63 6.38 -4.05 -22.13
N THR A 64 7.51 -3.61 -22.71
CA THR A 64 8.77 -3.49 -21.97
C THR A 64 8.71 -2.39 -20.91
N GLY A 65 8.06 -1.26 -21.18
CA GLY A 65 7.83 -0.18 -20.20
C GLY A 65 6.96 -0.63 -19.01
N ALA A 66 5.89 -1.39 -19.27
CA ALA A 66 5.04 -1.93 -18.20
C ALA A 66 5.75 -2.99 -17.34
N ILE A 67 6.60 -3.82 -17.95
CA ILE A 67 7.38 -4.83 -17.22
C ILE A 67 8.51 -4.16 -16.43
N SER A 68 9.23 -3.21 -17.01
CA SER A 68 10.33 -2.51 -16.34
C SER A 68 9.82 -1.70 -15.15
N SER A 69 8.69 -1.01 -15.26
CA SER A 69 8.08 -0.26 -14.16
C SER A 69 7.68 -1.15 -12.99
N PHE A 70 7.10 -2.32 -13.29
CA PHE A 70 6.72 -3.30 -12.29
C PHE A 70 7.95 -3.84 -11.56
N VAL A 71 9.00 -4.24 -12.30
CA VAL A 71 10.24 -4.78 -11.72
C VAL A 71 10.98 -3.74 -10.88
N LEU A 72 11.12 -2.51 -11.38
CA LEU A 72 11.80 -1.43 -10.67
C LEU A 72 11.07 -1.06 -9.38
N THR A 73 9.76 -0.89 -9.43
CA THR A 73 9.00 -0.53 -8.24
C THR A 73 8.93 -1.69 -7.25
N PHE A 74 8.82 -2.93 -7.72
CA PHE A 74 8.89 -4.13 -6.88
C PHE A 74 10.25 -4.25 -6.15
N TRP A 75 11.35 -3.92 -6.83
CA TRP A 75 12.68 -3.86 -6.23
C TRP A 75 12.75 -2.82 -5.10
N ILE A 76 12.23 -1.61 -5.34
CA ILE A 76 12.19 -0.54 -4.32
C ILE A 76 11.37 -0.98 -3.10
N ILE A 77 10.19 -1.58 -3.32
CA ILE A 77 9.32 -2.06 -2.24
C ILE A 77 10.04 -3.14 -1.43
N SER A 78 10.68 -4.10 -2.08
CA SER A 78 11.40 -5.19 -1.40
C SER A 78 12.51 -4.65 -0.49
N HIS A 79 13.26 -3.66 -0.97
CA HIS A 79 14.30 -2.98 -0.19
C HIS A 79 13.71 -2.15 0.96
N ALA A 80 12.63 -1.40 0.72
CA ALA A 80 11.96 -0.63 1.76
C ALA A 80 11.49 -1.56 2.91
N GLN A 81 10.94 -2.71 2.57
CA GLN A 81 10.47 -3.70 3.55
C GLN A 81 11.63 -4.35 4.30
N PHE A 82 12.78 -4.57 3.66
CA PHE A 82 14.00 -5.01 4.34
C PHE A 82 14.48 -3.99 5.39
N TYR A 83 14.47 -2.69 5.09
CA TYR A 83 14.83 -1.63 6.06
C TYR A 83 13.84 -1.49 7.21
N ILE A 84 12.55 -1.77 6.97
CA ILE A 84 11.51 -1.80 8.01
C ILE A 84 11.72 -2.99 8.95
N LEU A 85 12.00 -4.18 8.40
CA LEU A 85 12.23 -5.40 9.18
C LEU A 85 13.51 -5.34 10.02
N THR A 86 14.58 -4.73 9.48
CA THR A 86 15.85 -4.52 10.20
C THR A 86 15.76 -3.41 11.25
N GLY A 87 14.66 -2.65 11.29
CA GLY A 87 14.40 -1.64 12.30
C GLY A 87 15.12 -0.31 12.08
N HIS A 88 15.79 -0.13 10.95
CA HIS A 88 16.38 1.16 10.53
C HIS A 88 15.32 2.16 10.05
N LEU A 89 14.11 1.68 9.76
CA LEU A 89 12.98 2.51 9.38
C LEU A 89 11.75 2.12 10.20
N LYS A 90 11.42 2.93 11.20
CA LYS A 90 10.27 2.70 12.09
C LYS A 90 9.19 3.72 11.82
N PHE A 91 7.98 3.21 11.63
CA PHE A 91 6.74 3.99 11.65
C PHE A 91 6.10 3.79 13.03
N PRO A 92 6.53 4.54 14.06
CA PRO A 92 5.86 4.49 15.36
C PRO A 92 4.39 4.87 15.16
N GLY A 93 3.48 3.96 15.50
CA GLY A 93 2.05 4.26 15.52
C GLY A 93 1.78 5.47 16.43
N LYS A 94 0.73 6.22 16.10
CA LYS A 94 0.39 7.44 16.83
C LYS A 94 0.30 7.16 18.34
N PHE A 95 0.95 7.98 19.15
CA PHE A 95 0.86 7.88 20.60
C PHE A 95 -0.56 8.24 21.06
N THR A 96 -1.26 7.28 21.67
CA THR A 96 -2.56 7.51 22.33
C THR A 96 -2.31 7.83 23.80
N SER A 97 -1.84 9.04 24.09
CA SER A 97 -1.69 9.50 25.48
C SER A 97 -3.03 9.94 26.04
N ILE A 98 -3.39 9.42 27.21
CA ILE A 98 -4.56 9.82 27.99
C ILE A 98 -4.12 10.73 29.16
N ALA A 99 -2.83 11.12 29.21
CA ALA A 99 -2.31 11.97 30.26
C ALA A 99 -3.09 13.29 30.26
N ASN A 100 -3.65 13.65 31.43
CA ASN A 100 -4.47 14.83 31.69
C ASN A 100 -5.97 14.75 31.30
N CYS A 101 -6.54 13.56 31.06
CA CYS A 101 -8.00 13.39 31.05
C CYS A 101 -8.57 13.30 32.47
N SER A 102 -9.71 13.95 32.71
CA SER A 102 -10.39 13.95 34.01
C SER A 102 -10.93 12.56 34.36
N ASN A 103 -10.84 12.19 35.65
CA ASN A 103 -11.18 10.84 36.16
C ASN A 103 -12.61 10.39 35.80
N ASN A 104 -13.55 11.32 35.65
CA ASN A 104 -14.93 11.02 35.23
C ASN A 104 -15.04 10.48 33.79
N ILE A 105 -14.11 10.85 32.89
CA ILE A 105 -14.05 10.33 31.52
C ILE A 105 -13.35 8.96 31.51
N GLN A 106 -12.36 8.77 32.39
CA GLN A 106 -11.61 7.51 32.52
C GLN A 106 -12.48 6.37 33.07
N HIS A 107 -13.38 6.66 34.03
CA HIS A 107 -14.31 5.68 34.61
C HIS A 107 -15.51 5.33 33.72
N HIS A 108 -15.81 6.13 32.69
CA HIS A 108 -16.86 5.85 31.70
C HIS A 108 -16.31 5.49 30.32
N TYR A 109 -15.00 5.25 30.22
CA TYR A 109 -14.37 4.76 29.00
C TYR A 109 -14.78 3.29 28.77
N ASN A 110 -15.94 3.09 28.17
CA ASN A 110 -16.29 1.82 27.57
C ASN A 110 -15.57 1.75 26.22
N SER A 111 -14.55 0.89 26.13
CA SER A 111 -13.76 0.61 24.92
C SER A 111 -14.59 0.14 23.71
N SER A 112 -15.91 0.04 23.85
CA SER A 112 -16.83 -0.51 22.84
C SER A 112 -17.52 0.53 21.95
N THR A 113 -17.30 1.86 22.10
CA THR A 113 -18.06 2.86 21.31
C THR A 113 -17.27 4.02 20.68
N ALA A 114 -15.94 4.08 20.81
CA ALA A 114 -15.14 5.08 20.09
C ALA A 114 -14.47 4.46 18.87
N LEU A 115 -15.25 4.21 17.82
CA LEU A 115 -14.73 4.12 16.46
C LEU A 115 -14.19 5.51 16.06
N LEU A 116 -13.03 5.90 16.60
CA LEU A 116 -12.31 7.12 16.24
C LEU A 116 -11.63 6.92 14.87
N PHE A 117 -12.44 6.71 13.84
CA PHE A 117 -12.01 6.67 12.44
C PHE A 117 -11.65 8.06 11.89
N ASN A 118 -11.65 9.13 12.70
CA ASN A 118 -11.59 10.50 12.20
C ASN A 118 -10.71 11.48 13.01
N TYR A 119 -9.65 11.02 13.67
CA TYR A 119 -8.69 11.94 14.30
C TYR A 119 -7.23 11.62 13.95
N THR A 120 -6.77 12.20 12.84
CA THR A 120 -5.38 12.23 12.39
C THR A 120 -4.58 13.29 13.17
N GLY A 121 -4.34 13.05 14.46
CA GLY A 121 -3.47 13.94 15.26
C GLY A 121 -2.01 13.95 14.75
N VAL A 122 -1.24 14.94 15.18
CA VAL A 122 0.18 15.17 14.80
C VAL A 122 0.99 13.87 14.82
N GLY A 123 1.45 13.50 13.62
CA GLY A 123 2.17 12.26 13.36
C GLY A 123 3.46 12.20 14.16
N SER A 124 3.68 11.09 14.84
CA SER A 124 5.01 10.70 15.29
C SER A 124 5.94 10.71 14.07
N PRO A 125 7.08 11.41 14.13
CA PRO A 125 7.98 11.49 12.98
C PRO A 125 8.50 10.08 12.65
N VAL A 126 8.58 9.77 11.36
CA VAL A 126 9.21 8.54 10.88
C VAL A 126 10.66 8.58 11.33
N VAL A 127 11.05 7.67 12.22
CA VAL A 127 12.43 7.59 12.70
C VAL A 127 13.20 6.76 11.69
N ALA A 128 13.79 7.44 10.73
CA ALA A 128 14.70 6.87 9.76
C ALA A 128 16.14 7.16 10.19
N ASP A 129 16.96 6.12 10.20
CA ASP A 129 18.39 6.28 10.38
C ASP A 129 19.00 7.04 9.18
N SER A 130 20.07 7.80 9.42
CA SER A 130 20.79 8.59 8.41
C SER A 130 21.37 7.74 7.25
N SER A 131 21.43 6.43 7.43
CA SER A 131 21.86 5.44 6.44
C SER A 131 20.79 5.11 5.39
N VAL A 132 19.53 5.50 5.58
CA VAL A 132 18.43 5.16 4.67
C VAL A 132 18.17 6.30 3.69
N SER A 133 18.40 6.04 2.40
CA SER A 133 18.09 6.97 1.32
C SER A 133 16.61 7.40 1.35
N GLN A 134 16.35 8.67 1.06
CA GLN A 134 15.04 9.31 1.15
C GLN A 134 13.97 8.63 0.26
N VAL A 135 14.41 7.89 -0.78
CA VAL A 135 13.55 7.09 -1.67
C VAL A 135 12.82 5.97 -0.90
N TYR A 136 13.41 5.44 0.17
CA TYR A 136 12.78 4.38 0.97
C TYR A 136 11.87 4.93 2.09
N GLN A 137 11.90 6.24 2.33
CA GLN A 137 11.03 6.93 3.30
C GLN A 137 9.71 7.40 2.69
N LEU A 138 9.50 7.17 1.38
CA LEU A 138 8.29 7.53 0.66
C LEU A 138 7.05 6.83 1.27
N SER A 139 5.99 7.61 1.47
CA SER A 139 4.71 7.06 1.93
C SER A 139 4.15 6.06 0.93
N PHE A 140 3.50 5.02 1.45
CA PHE A 140 3.02 3.90 0.63
C PHE A 140 2.08 4.32 -0.51
N ASN A 141 1.35 5.43 -0.35
CA ASN A 141 0.46 6.00 -1.37
C ASN A 141 1.20 6.53 -2.60
N TYR A 142 2.48 6.91 -2.49
CA TYR A 142 3.24 7.47 -3.63
C TYR A 142 3.83 6.39 -4.54
N TYR A 143 3.83 5.10 -4.16
CA TYR A 143 4.32 4.02 -5.02
C TYR A 143 3.54 3.89 -6.32
N ILE A 144 2.24 4.24 -6.33
CA ILE A 144 1.46 4.26 -7.57
C ILE A 144 2.02 5.28 -8.57
N VAL A 145 2.39 6.48 -8.10
CA VAL A 145 2.95 7.55 -8.93
C VAL A 145 4.33 7.17 -9.45
N VAL A 146 5.17 6.59 -8.59
CA VAL A 146 6.49 6.07 -8.99
C VAL A 146 6.35 5.01 -10.08
N SER A 147 5.40 4.08 -9.92
CA SER A 147 5.12 3.05 -10.93
C SER A 147 4.65 3.64 -12.25
N THR A 148 3.77 4.65 -12.20
CA THR A 148 3.27 5.30 -13.40
C THR A 148 4.36 6.09 -14.11
N LEU A 149 5.20 6.83 -13.39
CA LEU A 149 6.30 7.61 -13.99
C LEU A 149 7.38 6.70 -14.58
N THR A 150 7.73 5.61 -13.91
CA THR A 150 8.75 4.66 -14.39
C THR A 150 8.28 3.82 -15.58
N GLY A 151 6.96 3.71 -15.80
CA GLY A 151 6.40 3.01 -16.96
C GLY A 151 6.16 3.89 -18.18
N ILE A 152 6.21 5.22 -18.02
CA ILE A 152 6.17 6.18 -19.14
C ILE A 152 7.62 6.46 -19.55
N VAL A 153 8.22 5.52 -20.27
CA VAL A 153 9.59 5.60 -20.81
C VAL A 153 9.56 5.30 -22.30
#